data_AF-V7AIX8-F1
#
_entry.id   AF-V7AIX8-F1
#
_cell.length_a   1.000
_cell.length_b   1.000
_cell.length_c   1.000
_cell.angle_alpha   90.00
_cell.angle_beta   90.00
_cell.angle_gamma   90.00
#
_symmetry.space_group_name_H-M   'P 1'
#
loop_
_entity.id
_entity.type
_entity.pdbx_description
1 polymer ?
#
loop_
_entity_poly.entity_id
_entity_poly.type
_entity_poly.pdbx_seq_one_letter_code
_entity_poly.pdbx_strand_id
1 'polypeptide(L)'
;VDSFYEYLLKAHILFGKEDFWKMFHSPYVAVQKYFRHGSWYHEADIIRTGRATHWQLTSLQAFWPGLQVLIGDFSDANSSHREFFHVWKRYGVLPERYLLDHQMIHPTEKYYPLRPELVESTFYLCQATKDPWYIEVGESIVNSINLYTKVEGGFASIKDVTTMQLEDHQHSFFLAETCKYLYLLFDDSFVHENNYVFTTEGHPFPVLSNWHEELPQAYVPTNWTFVKISFEVGISQLLVF
;
A
#
# COMPACT_ATOMS: atom_id res chain seq x y z
N VAL A 1 13.58 4.40 1.00
CA VAL A 1 13.72 2.99 1.43
C VAL A 1 12.34 2.53 1.86
N ASP A 2 11.77 1.60 1.12
CA ASP A 2 10.37 1.18 1.15
C ASP A 2 10.22 -0.18 1.85
N SER A 3 10.66 -1.25 1.19
CA SER A 3 10.53 -2.65 1.59
C SER A 3 11.18 -2.98 2.93
N PHE A 4 12.16 -2.19 3.41
CA PHE A 4 12.70 -2.36 4.76
C PHE A 4 11.62 -2.32 5.85
N TYR A 5 10.71 -1.33 5.78
CA TYR A 5 9.62 -1.20 6.75
C TYR A 5 8.61 -2.34 6.60
N GLU A 6 8.36 -2.70 5.35
CA GLU A 6 7.42 -3.75 4.98
C GLU A 6 7.85 -5.12 5.51
N TYR A 7 9.12 -5.50 5.32
CA TYR A 7 9.63 -6.79 5.78
C TYR A 7 9.70 -6.87 7.31
N LEU A 8 10.00 -5.78 8.01
CA LEU A 8 9.95 -5.81 9.48
C LEU A 8 8.54 -6.08 9.99
N LEU A 9 7.53 -5.42 9.43
CA LEU A 9 6.15 -5.68 9.83
C LEU A 9 5.67 -7.07 9.38
N LYS A 10 5.87 -7.42 8.11
CA LYS A 10 5.42 -8.69 7.54
C LYS A 10 6.12 -9.88 8.21
N ALA A 11 7.39 -9.76 8.61
CA ALA A 11 8.09 -10.79 9.39
C ALA A 11 7.55 -10.91 10.81
N HIS A 12 7.17 -9.80 11.46
CA HIS A 12 6.47 -9.87 12.75
C HIS A 12 5.15 -10.64 12.62
N ILE A 13 4.35 -10.34 11.59
CA ILE A 13 3.08 -11.03 11.33
C ILE A 13 3.30 -12.52 11.05
N LEU A 14 4.30 -12.86 10.23
CA LEU A 14 4.55 -14.24 9.77
C LEU A 14 5.17 -15.15 10.84
N PHE A 15 6.06 -14.61 11.69
CA PHE A 15 6.83 -15.40 12.66
C PHE A 15 6.44 -15.13 14.12
N GLY A 16 5.58 -14.14 14.39
CA GLY A 16 5.17 -13.76 15.75
C GLY A 16 6.32 -13.26 16.64
N LYS A 17 7.46 -12.84 16.08
CA LYS A 17 8.60 -12.37 16.88
C LYS A 17 8.49 -10.89 17.21
N GLU A 18 8.56 -10.57 18.50
CA GLU A 18 8.51 -9.19 19.00
C GLU A 18 9.70 -8.33 18.58
N ASP A 19 10.85 -8.92 18.28
CA ASP A 19 12.04 -8.16 17.87
C ASP A 19 11.81 -7.41 16.55
N PHE A 20 11.09 -8.03 15.62
CA PHE A 20 10.70 -7.38 14.36
C PHE A 20 9.75 -6.19 14.61
N TRP A 21 8.80 -6.34 15.53
CA TRP A 21 7.92 -5.24 15.93
C TRP A 21 8.69 -4.08 16.54
N LYS A 22 9.62 -4.35 17.47
CA LYS A 22 10.45 -3.29 18.08
C LYS A 22 11.29 -2.54 17.05
N MET A 23 11.87 -3.29 16.09
CA MET A 23 12.64 -2.71 14.98
C MET A 23 11.78 -1.91 14.01
N PHE A 24 10.51 -2.29 13.82
CA PHE A 24 9.55 -1.58 12.95
C PHE A 24 8.96 -0.33 13.62
N HIS A 25 8.53 -0.46 14.88
CA HIS A 25 7.76 0.55 15.57
C HIS A 25 8.55 1.85 15.77
N SER A 26 9.82 1.75 16.15
CA SER A 26 10.67 2.93 16.35
C SER A 26 10.83 3.79 15.08
N PRO A 27 11.19 3.24 13.91
CA PRO A 27 11.30 4.03 12.70
C PRO A 27 9.92 4.42 12.12
N TYR A 28 8.85 3.64 12.32
CA TYR A 28 7.49 4.07 11.97
C TYR A 28 7.08 5.37 12.67
N VAL A 29 7.29 5.45 13.98
CA VAL A 29 7.02 6.67 14.77
C VAL A 29 7.88 7.84 14.29
N ALA A 30 9.13 7.58 13.89
CA ALA A 30 9.99 8.61 13.31
C ALA A 30 9.46 9.12 11.96
N VAL A 31 8.96 8.24 11.09
CA VAL A 31 8.31 8.62 9.82
C VAL A 31 7.10 9.51 10.09
N GLN A 32 6.22 9.09 10.99
CA GLN A 32 5.04 9.88 11.38
C GLN A 32 5.40 11.27 11.93
N LYS A 33 6.53 11.40 12.62
CA LYS A 33 6.96 12.67 13.22
C LYS A 33 7.70 13.61 12.25
N TYR A 34 8.57 13.07 11.40
CA TYR A 34 9.51 13.87 10.61
C TYR A 34 9.18 13.93 9.12
N PHE A 35 8.54 12.89 8.56
CA PHE A 35 8.27 12.77 7.13
C PHE A 35 6.83 13.12 6.79
N ARG A 36 5.90 13.02 7.75
CA ARG A 36 4.50 13.33 7.51
C ARG A 36 4.27 14.83 7.35
N HIS A 37 3.57 15.19 6.29
CA HIS A 37 3.06 16.53 6.04
C HIS A 37 1.65 16.45 5.45
N GLY A 38 0.64 16.66 6.29
CA GLY A 38 -0.76 16.41 5.92
C GLY A 38 -0.99 14.93 5.62
N SER A 39 -1.46 14.64 4.41
CA SER A 39 -1.66 13.29 3.85
C SER A 39 -0.42 12.72 3.13
N TRP A 40 0.68 13.47 3.08
CA TRP A 40 1.87 13.08 2.32
C TRP A 40 3.03 12.70 3.23
N TYR A 41 3.92 11.86 2.72
CA TYR A 41 5.18 11.49 3.35
C TYR A 41 6.33 11.89 2.44
N HIS A 42 7.04 12.96 2.79
CA HIS A 42 8.14 13.51 1.99
C HIS A 42 9.48 13.06 2.56
N GLU A 43 10.53 13.01 1.73
CA GLU A 43 11.87 12.69 2.21
C GLU A 43 12.44 13.79 3.11
N ALA A 44 13.07 13.39 4.23
CA ALA A 44 13.71 14.29 5.18
C ALA A 44 15.18 13.91 5.42
N ASP A 45 16.01 14.91 5.71
CA ASP A 45 17.41 14.69 6.15
C ASP A 45 17.39 14.18 7.59
N ILE A 46 17.53 12.86 7.73
CA ILE A 46 17.54 12.17 9.02
C ILE A 46 18.87 12.29 9.78
N ILE A 47 19.95 12.75 9.16
CA ILE A 47 21.30 12.75 9.76
C ILE A 47 21.59 14.08 10.46
N ARG A 48 21.11 15.22 9.92
CA ARG A 48 21.52 16.53 10.43
C ARG A 48 20.41 17.42 10.95
N THR A 49 19.21 17.41 10.35
CA THR A 49 18.25 18.50 10.59
C THR A 49 16.80 18.07 10.81
N GLY A 50 16.40 16.87 10.39
CA GLY A 50 15.01 16.43 10.43
C GLY A 50 14.07 17.29 9.58
N ARG A 51 14.62 18.06 8.63
CA ARG A 51 13.86 18.93 7.73
C ARG A 51 13.61 18.23 6.40
N ALA A 52 12.48 18.58 5.78
CA ALA A 52 12.16 18.22 4.41
C ALA A 52 13.33 18.54 3.46
N THR A 53 13.84 17.53 2.76
CA THR A 53 14.88 17.73 1.73
C THR A 53 14.28 18.00 0.38
N HIS A 54 13.22 17.26 0.02
CA HIS A 54 12.55 17.38 -1.26
C HIS A 54 11.03 17.22 -1.08
N TRP A 55 10.26 18.16 -1.62
CA TRP A 55 8.80 18.11 -1.65
C TRP A 55 8.32 17.32 -2.87
N GLN A 56 8.74 16.07 -2.95
CA GLN A 56 8.45 15.18 -4.07
C GLN A 56 7.84 13.86 -3.56
N LEU A 57 7.03 13.27 -4.42
CA LEU A 57 6.41 11.98 -4.24
C LEU A 57 6.97 11.03 -5.30
N THR A 58 7.25 9.80 -4.91
CA THR A 58 7.53 8.70 -5.83
C THR A 58 6.34 7.76 -5.89
N SER A 59 6.07 7.18 -7.07
CA SER A 59 4.99 6.20 -7.27
C SER A 59 5.09 5.03 -6.29
N LEU A 60 6.32 4.56 -6.02
CA LEU A 60 6.63 3.50 -5.06
C LEU A 60 6.07 3.78 -3.67
N GLN A 61 6.05 5.03 -3.21
CA GLN A 61 5.50 5.38 -1.89
C GLN A 61 4.00 5.07 -1.73
N ALA A 62 3.30 4.76 -2.82
CA ALA A 62 1.92 4.32 -2.78
C ALA A 62 1.74 2.96 -2.06
N PHE A 63 2.81 2.27 -1.65
CA PHE A 63 2.74 1.07 -0.80
C PHE A 63 2.44 1.42 0.67
N TRP A 64 2.77 2.65 1.09
CA TRP A 64 2.72 3.06 2.49
C TRP A 64 1.31 2.99 3.10
N PRO A 65 0.23 3.42 2.41
CA PRO A 65 -1.13 3.22 2.92
C PRO A 65 -1.46 1.75 3.21
N GLY A 66 -1.02 0.82 2.35
CA GLY A 66 -1.17 -0.61 2.57
C GLY A 66 -0.45 -1.09 3.82
N LEU A 67 0.77 -0.61 4.06
CA LEU A 67 1.50 -0.88 5.29
C LEU A 67 0.79 -0.32 6.54
N GLN A 68 0.23 0.88 6.44
CA GLN A 68 -0.54 1.51 7.52
C GLN A 68 -1.83 0.73 7.83
N VAL A 69 -2.48 0.16 6.83
CA VAL A 69 -3.62 -0.74 7.03
C VAL A 69 -3.23 -1.95 7.87
N LEU A 70 -2.07 -2.58 7.59
CA LEU A 70 -1.62 -3.78 8.31
C LEU A 70 -1.39 -3.54 9.81
N ILE A 71 -1.05 -2.32 10.22
CA ILE A 71 -0.91 -1.94 11.64
C ILE A 71 -2.20 -1.40 12.27
N GLY A 72 -3.29 -1.28 11.49
CA GLY A 72 -4.57 -0.75 11.94
C GLY A 72 -4.73 0.78 11.85
N ASP A 73 -3.84 1.48 11.16
CA ASP A 73 -3.88 2.94 10.98
C ASP A 73 -4.69 3.34 9.73
N PHE A 74 -6.00 3.05 9.77
CA PHE A 74 -6.88 3.20 8.62
C PHE A 74 -7.14 4.65 8.21
N SER A 75 -7.17 5.59 9.17
CA SER A 75 -7.46 6.99 8.89
C SER A 75 -6.37 7.62 8.04
N ASP A 76 -5.11 7.42 8.44
CA ASP A 76 -3.96 8.00 7.75
C ASP A 76 -3.69 7.29 6.42
N ALA A 77 -3.91 5.97 6.37
CA ALA A 77 -3.88 5.19 5.15
C ALA A 77 -4.87 5.73 4.11
N ASN A 78 -6.14 5.88 4.49
CA ASN A 78 -7.21 6.38 3.62
C ASN A 78 -6.93 7.81 3.13
N SER A 79 -6.47 8.69 4.02
CA SER A 79 -6.12 10.08 3.67
C SER A 79 -5.01 10.14 2.61
N SER A 80 -3.97 9.34 2.79
CA SER A 80 -2.81 9.30 1.88
C SER A 80 -3.16 8.64 0.54
N HIS A 81 -3.88 7.51 0.58
CA HIS A 81 -4.33 6.80 -0.62
C HIS A 81 -5.20 7.67 -1.54
N ARG A 82 -6.14 8.45 -0.95
CA ARG A 82 -6.99 9.37 -1.72
C ARG A 82 -6.19 10.40 -2.51
N GLU A 83 -5.11 10.90 -1.94
CA GLU A 83 -4.24 11.85 -2.62
C GLU A 83 -3.47 11.19 -3.78
N PHE A 84 -2.95 9.98 -3.61
CA PHE A 84 -2.37 9.21 -4.71
C PHE A 84 -3.39 8.97 -5.83
N PHE A 85 -4.63 8.60 -5.47
CA PHE A 85 -5.70 8.41 -6.44
C PHE A 85 -6.12 9.72 -7.11
N HIS A 86 -6.04 10.86 -6.41
CA HIS A 86 -6.28 12.17 -7.01
C HIS A 86 -5.27 12.46 -8.14
N VAL A 87 -3.99 12.15 -7.92
CA VAL A 87 -2.95 12.25 -8.97
C VAL A 87 -3.26 11.31 -10.13
N TRP A 88 -3.65 10.06 -9.84
CA TRP A 88 -4.09 9.10 -10.86
C TRP A 88 -5.24 9.68 -11.70
N LYS A 89 -6.30 10.20 -11.07
CA LYS A 89 -7.46 10.77 -11.78
C LYS A 89 -7.09 11.98 -12.63
N ARG A 90 -6.09 12.76 -12.21
CA ARG A 90 -5.63 13.94 -12.95
C ARG A 90 -4.87 13.58 -14.22
N TYR A 91 -4.01 12.57 -14.15
CA TYR A 91 -3.11 12.24 -15.27
C TYR A 91 -3.51 10.96 -16.02
N GLY A 92 -4.47 10.19 -15.53
CA GLY A 92 -4.86 8.88 -16.08
C GLY A 92 -4.02 7.73 -15.52
N VAL A 93 -2.77 7.97 -15.13
CA VAL A 93 -1.90 7.01 -14.45
C VAL A 93 -1.06 7.73 -13.39
N LEU A 94 -0.41 6.98 -12.49
CA LEU A 94 0.46 7.57 -11.48
C LEU A 94 1.88 7.77 -12.06
N PRO A 95 2.36 9.02 -12.26
CA PRO A 95 3.73 9.24 -12.72
C PRO A 95 4.75 8.75 -11.70
N GLU A 96 5.94 8.33 -12.16
CA GLU A 96 6.99 7.84 -11.27
C GLU A 96 7.41 8.88 -10.23
N ARG A 97 7.46 10.16 -10.62
CA ARG A 97 7.76 11.25 -9.68
C ARG A 97 6.85 12.47 -9.88
N TYR A 98 6.26 12.93 -8.79
CA TYR A 98 5.37 14.08 -8.74
C TYR A 98 5.88 15.11 -7.73
N LEU A 99 6.02 16.36 -8.16
CA LEU A 99 6.47 17.47 -7.33
C LEU A 99 5.26 18.10 -6.62
N LEU A 100 5.22 18.01 -5.29
CA LEU A 100 4.09 18.45 -4.47
C LEU A 100 4.03 19.98 -4.36
N ASP A 101 5.19 20.63 -4.33
CA ASP A 101 5.33 22.08 -4.23
C ASP A 101 4.84 22.81 -5.48
N HIS A 102 5.12 22.27 -6.66
CA HIS A 102 4.73 22.83 -7.96
C HIS A 102 3.47 22.17 -8.54
N GLN A 103 2.97 21.10 -7.92
CA GLN A 103 1.84 20.29 -8.38
C GLN A 103 1.98 19.85 -9.85
N MET A 104 3.15 19.32 -10.19
CA MET A 104 3.50 18.92 -11.55
C MET A 104 4.31 17.63 -11.59
N ILE A 105 4.29 16.96 -12.75
CA ILE A 105 5.15 15.81 -13.00
C ILE A 105 6.62 16.27 -13.05
N HIS A 106 7.52 15.47 -12.48
CA HIS A 106 8.94 15.75 -12.52
C HIS A 106 9.44 15.89 -13.99
N PRO A 107 10.29 16.88 -14.32
CA PRO A 107 10.68 17.14 -15.72
C PRO A 107 11.37 15.98 -16.44
N THR A 108 12.03 15.07 -15.72
CA THR A 108 12.79 13.95 -16.29
C THR A 108 12.21 12.58 -15.97
N GLU A 109 11.45 12.44 -14.89
CA GLU A 109 10.93 11.15 -14.39
C GLU A 109 9.41 11.11 -14.57
N LYS A 110 9.00 11.16 -15.84
CA LYS A 110 7.61 11.26 -16.26
C LYS A 110 6.97 9.94 -16.62
N TYR A 111 7.69 8.84 -16.50
CA TYR A 111 7.25 7.53 -16.96
C TYR A 111 6.27 6.88 -15.96
N TYR A 112 5.52 5.88 -16.42
CA TYR A 112 4.71 4.98 -15.59
C TYR A 112 4.99 3.54 -16.02
N PRO A 113 5.74 2.76 -15.21
CA PRO A 113 6.18 1.42 -15.58
C PRO A 113 5.18 0.32 -15.16
N LEU A 114 3.88 0.64 -15.07
CA LEU A 114 2.82 -0.29 -14.65
C LEU A 114 2.88 -0.71 -13.17
N ARG A 115 3.34 0.21 -12.32
CA ARG A 115 3.56 0.06 -10.86
C ARG A 115 2.36 -0.55 -10.10
N PRO A 116 2.58 -1.50 -9.18
CA PRO A 116 1.52 -2.17 -8.43
C PRO A 116 1.09 -1.44 -7.14
N GLU A 117 1.90 -0.56 -6.57
CA GLU A 117 1.82 -0.19 -5.14
C GLU A 117 0.50 0.52 -4.78
N LEU A 118 -0.05 1.34 -5.69
CA LEU A 118 -1.35 1.97 -5.48
C LEU A 118 -2.48 0.94 -5.47
N VAL A 119 -2.41 -0.07 -6.34
CA VAL A 119 -3.40 -1.15 -6.41
C VAL A 119 -3.31 -2.03 -5.16
N GLU A 120 -2.10 -2.38 -4.71
CA GLU A 120 -1.89 -3.12 -3.47
C GLU A 120 -2.55 -2.41 -2.28
N SER A 121 -2.28 -1.12 -2.11
CA SER A 121 -2.91 -0.31 -1.07
C SER A 121 -4.43 -0.23 -1.21
N THR A 122 -4.94 -0.15 -2.45
CA THR A 122 -6.38 -0.17 -2.73
C THR A 122 -7.00 -1.49 -2.27
N PHE A 123 -6.35 -2.62 -2.57
CA PHE A 123 -6.78 -3.94 -2.14
C PHE A 123 -6.82 -4.06 -0.61
N TYR A 124 -5.74 -3.69 0.07
CA TYR A 124 -5.70 -3.76 1.54
C TYR A 124 -6.75 -2.87 2.21
N LEU A 125 -6.93 -1.63 1.72
CA LEU A 125 -7.96 -0.73 2.23
C LEU A 125 -9.37 -1.27 1.98
N CYS A 126 -9.62 -1.82 0.78
CA CYS A 126 -10.90 -2.46 0.45
C CYS A 126 -11.19 -3.61 1.41
N GLN A 127 -10.20 -4.48 1.66
CA GLN A 127 -10.37 -5.62 2.55
C GLN A 127 -10.59 -5.21 4.01
N ALA A 128 -9.85 -4.22 4.49
CA ALA A 128 -9.96 -3.77 5.88
C ALA A 128 -11.25 -2.99 6.16
N THR A 129 -11.67 -2.13 5.24
CA THR A 129 -12.79 -1.20 5.46
C THR A 129 -14.11 -1.69 4.87
N LYS A 130 -14.06 -2.59 3.87
CA LYS A 130 -15.20 -3.01 3.04
C LYS A 130 -15.98 -1.83 2.42
N ASP A 131 -15.31 -0.69 2.23
CA ASP A 131 -15.87 0.50 1.58
C ASP A 131 -15.92 0.27 0.05
N PRO A 132 -17.11 0.30 -0.57
CA PRO A 132 -17.25 0.09 -2.02
C PRO A 132 -16.51 1.14 -2.86
N TRP A 133 -16.13 2.29 -2.30
CA TRP A 133 -15.33 3.28 -3.00
C TRP A 133 -14.01 2.71 -3.53
N TYR A 134 -13.38 1.76 -2.83
CA TYR A 134 -12.14 1.15 -3.31
C TYR A 134 -12.34 0.23 -4.53
N ILE A 135 -13.54 -0.32 -4.71
CA ILE A 135 -13.91 -1.06 -5.94
C ILE A 135 -14.01 -0.09 -7.12
N GLU A 136 -14.61 1.09 -6.93
CA GLU A 136 -14.69 2.14 -7.95
C GLU A 136 -13.28 2.67 -8.32
N VAL A 137 -12.38 2.80 -7.33
CA VAL A 137 -10.97 3.11 -7.55
C VAL A 137 -10.32 2.05 -8.43
N GLY A 138 -10.50 0.77 -8.10
CA GLY A 138 -10.03 -0.36 -8.90
C GLY A 138 -10.51 -0.32 -10.34
N GLU A 139 -11.81 -0.08 -10.55
CA GLU A 139 -12.42 0.04 -11.88
C GLU A 139 -11.78 1.20 -12.67
N SER A 140 -11.60 2.36 -12.03
CA SER A 140 -10.94 3.51 -12.66
C SER A 140 -9.49 3.20 -13.06
N ILE A 141 -8.77 2.42 -12.25
CA ILE A 141 -7.39 1.99 -12.54
C ILE A 141 -7.38 1.01 -13.73
N VAL A 142 -8.22 -0.02 -13.71
CA VAL A 142 -8.36 -1.01 -14.81
C VAL A 142 -8.68 -0.32 -16.13
N ASN A 143 -9.63 0.61 -16.11
CA ASN A 143 -10.04 1.35 -17.30
C ASN A 143 -8.88 2.18 -17.86
N SER A 144 -8.12 2.83 -16.98
CA SER A 144 -6.97 3.65 -17.41
C SER A 144 -5.83 2.80 -17.97
N ILE A 145 -5.49 1.68 -17.32
CA ILE A 145 -4.48 0.74 -17.81
C ILE A 145 -4.89 0.19 -19.19
N ASN A 146 -6.14 -0.26 -19.35
CA ASN A 146 -6.62 -0.74 -20.65
C ASN A 146 -6.64 0.33 -21.73
N LEU A 147 -6.96 1.58 -21.38
CA LEU A 147 -7.02 2.68 -22.33
C LEU A 147 -5.64 3.13 -22.79
N TYR A 148 -4.69 3.29 -21.88
CA TYR A 148 -3.41 3.92 -22.18
C TYR A 148 -2.28 2.95 -22.48
N THR A 149 -2.32 1.72 -21.93
CA THR A 149 -1.14 0.84 -21.91
C THR A 149 -1.32 -0.45 -22.72
N LYS A 150 -2.55 -0.77 -23.14
CA LYS A 150 -2.85 -2.00 -23.88
C LYS A 150 -2.33 -1.92 -25.32
N VAL A 151 -1.65 -2.97 -25.74
CA VAL A 151 -1.14 -3.18 -27.11
C VAL A 151 -1.60 -4.56 -27.62
N GLU A 152 -1.36 -4.87 -28.91
CA GLU A 152 -1.80 -6.13 -29.52
C GLU A 152 -1.29 -7.39 -28.76
N GLY A 153 -0.08 -7.32 -28.21
CA GLY A 153 0.58 -8.44 -27.51
C GLY A 153 0.53 -8.42 -25.98
N GLY A 154 -0.15 -7.45 -25.35
CA GLY A 154 -0.13 -7.32 -23.89
C GLY A 154 -0.28 -5.88 -23.42
N PHE A 155 0.59 -5.46 -22.48
CA PHE A 155 0.62 -4.11 -21.93
C PHE A 155 2.03 -3.53 -21.99
N ALA A 156 2.14 -2.22 -22.21
CA ALA A 156 3.40 -1.52 -22.37
C ALA A 156 3.52 -0.37 -21.36
N SER A 157 4.72 -0.14 -20.85
CA SER A 157 5.00 0.98 -19.97
C SER A 157 4.84 2.31 -20.72
N ILE A 158 4.49 3.36 -19.98
CA ILE A 158 4.41 4.72 -20.52
C ILE A 158 5.74 5.41 -20.26
N LYS A 159 6.40 5.90 -21.30
CA LYS A 159 7.65 6.65 -21.22
C LYS A 159 7.43 8.09 -20.74
N ASP A 160 6.33 8.72 -21.16
CA ASP A 160 5.97 10.08 -20.74
C ASP A 160 4.46 10.21 -20.56
N VAL A 161 4.03 10.32 -19.31
CA VAL A 161 2.63 10.46 -18.89
C VAL A 161 1.97 11.74 -19.41
N THR A 162 2.74 12.77 -19.77
CA THR A 162 2.16 14.00 -20.37
C THR A 162 1.72 13.80 -21.81
N THR A 163 2.36 12.88 -22.53
CA THR A 163 2.07 12.59 -23.95
C THR A 163 1.41 11.23 -24.16
N MET A 164 1.38 10.38 -23.13
CA MET A 164 0.99 8.97 -23.20
C MET A 164 1.81 8.17 -24.22
N GLN A 165 3.06 8.59 -24.46
CA GLN A 165 3.97 7.83 -25.31
C GLN A 165 4.35 6.53 -24.61
N LEU A 166 4.12 5.41 -25.30
CA LEU A 166 4.52 4.08 -24.85
C LEU A 166 6.00 3.81 -25.10
N GLU A 167 6.60 2.99 -24.24
CA GLU A 167 7.86 2.29 -24.49
C GLU A 167 7.59 0.79 -24.59
N ASP A 168 8.31 0.12 -25.48
CA ASP A 168 8.16 -1.32 -25.74
C ASP A 168 8.81 -2.15 -24.62
N HIS A 169 8.22 -2.06 -23.43
CA HIS A 169 8.70 -2.74 -22.23
C HIS A 169 7.53 -3.03 -21.28
N GLN A 170 7.40 -4.30 -20.90
CA GLN A 170 6.48 -4.74 -19.86
C GLN A 170 7.30 -5.34 -18.71
N HIS A 171 7.22 -4.72 -17.53
CA HIS A 171 7.86 -5.27 -16.34
C HIS A 171 7.16 -6.55 -15.86
N SER A 172 7.91 -7.50 -15.31
CA SER A 172 7.37 -8.76 -14.78
C SER A 172 6.36 -8.53 -13.64
N PHE A 173 6.59 -7.52 -12.80
CA PHE A 173 5.70 -7.19 -11.69
C PHE A 173 4.29 -6.78 -12.14
N PHE A 174 4.10 -6.33 -13.38
CA PHE A 174 2.75 -6.02 -13.86
C PHE A 174 1.84 -7.25 -13.76
N LEU A 175 2.33 -8.41 -14.19
CA LEU A 175 1.58 -9.66 -14.12
C LEU A 175 1.61 -10.25 -12.71
N ALA A 176 2.77 -10.20 -12.04
CA ALA A 176 2.92 -10.79 -10.72
C ALA A 176 2.13 -10.02 -9.63
N GLU A 177 1.93 -8.71 -9.79
CA GLU A 177 1.44 -7.85 -8.72
C GLU A 177 0.25 -7.01 -9.17
N THR A 178 0.41 -6.12 -10.15
CA THR A 178 -0.65 -5.19 -10.56
C THR A 178 -1.91 -5.95 -10.99
N CYS A 179 -1.78 -6.93 -11.88
CA CYS A 179 -2.90 -7.79 -12.30
C CYS A 179 -3.44 -8.65 -11.15
N LYS A 180 -2.57 -9.13 -10.25
CA LYS A 180 -2.96 -9.99 -9.13
C LYS A 180 -3.80 -9.21 -8.12
N TYR A 181 -3.35 -8.04 -7.67
CA TYR A 181 -4.10 -7.22 -6.74
C TYR A 181 -5.38 -6.66 -7.36
N LEU A 182 -5.38 -6.34 -8.66
CA LEU A 182 -6.62 -6.01 -9.36
C LEU A 182 -7.58 -7.20 -9.39
N TYR A 183 -7.11 -8.41 -9.66
CA TYR A 183 -7.94 -9.62 -9.60
C TYR A 183 -8.53 -9.80 -8.20
N LEU A 184 -7.67 -9.79 -7.17
CA LEU A 184 -8.06 -9.98 -5.78
C LEU A 184 -9.01 -8.89 -5.26
N LEU A 185 -8.92 -7.68 -5.80
CA LEU A 185 -9.84 -6.59 -5.45
C LEU A 185 -11.30 -6.89 -5.87
N PHE A 186 -11.50 -7.64 -6.97
CA PHE A 186 -12.83 -8.01 -7.45
C PHE A 186 -13.25 -9.44 -7.08
N ASP A 187 -12.29 -10.34 -6.87
CA ASP A 187 -12.50 -11.72 -6.44
C ASP A 187 -11.36 -12.18 -5.51
N ASP A 188 -11.64 -12.14 -4.22
CA ASP A 188 -10.77 -12.55 -3.12
C ASP A 188 -11.14 -13.94 -2.58
N SER A 189 -11.95 -14.73 -3.28
CA SER A 189 -12.38 -16.06 -2.81
C SER A 189 -11.21 -16.99 -2.45
N PHE A 190 -10.07 -16.86 -3.13
CA PHE A 190 -8.84 -17.63 -2.85
C PHE A 190 -8.22 -17.34 -1.47
N VAL A 191 -8.29 -16.09 -1.00
CA VAL A 191 -7.67 -15.69 0.27
C VAL A 191 -8.62 -15.85 1.46
N HIS A 192 -9.93 -16.00 1.24
CA HIS A 192 -10.90 -16.11 2.33
C HIS A 192 -10.74 -17.32 3.26
N GLU A 193 -10.14 -18.42 2.78
CA GLU A 193 -10.09 -19.68 3.52
C GLU A 193 -8.92 -19.78 4.50
N ASN A 194 -7.84 -19.02 4.26
CA ASN A 194 -6.62 -19.10 5.05
C ASN A 194 -6.00 -17.72 5.16
N ASN A 195 -5.34 -17.46 6.28
CA ASN A 195 -4.66 -16.19 6.47
C ASN A 195 -3.30 -16.17 5.75
N TYR A 196 -3.06 -15.16 4.92
CA TYR A 196 -1.87 -14.94 4.09
C TYR A 196 -1.24 -13.58 4.36
N VAL A 197 0.08 -13.54 4.19
CA VAL A 197 0.88 -12.32 4.06
C VAL A 197 1.52 -12.34 2.67
N PHE A 198 1.29 -11.29 1.89
CA PHE A 198 1.94 -11.13 0.59
C PHE A 198 3.35 -10.56 0.78
N THR A 199 4.35 -11.05 0.06
CA THR A 199 5.67 -10.40 -0.01
C THR A 199 5.58 -9.04 -0.71
N THR A 200 6.70 -8.29 -0.72
CA THR A 200 6.82 -7.04 -1.50
C THR A 200 6.64 -7.24 -3.01
N GLU A 201 6.86 -8.47 -3.51
CA GLU A 201 6.61 -8.87 -4.91
C GLU A 201 5.26 -9.62 -5.10
N GLY A 202 4.32 -9.41 -4.18
CA GLY A 202 2.96 -9.96 -4.26
C GLY A 202 2.84 -11.48 -4.16
N HIS A 203 3.82 -12.22 -3.64
CA HIS A 203 3.70 -13.67 -3.44
C HIS A 203 3.01 -14.00 -2.10
N PRO A 204 1.91 -14.77 -2.07
CA PRO A 204 1.21 -15.09 -0.83
C PRO A 204 1.95 -16.17 -0.02
N PHE A 205 2.17 -15.91 1.26
CA PHE A 205 2.70 -16.87 2.23
C PHE A 205 1.64 -17.13 3.30
N PRO A 206 1.24 -18.40 3.53
CA PRO A 206 0.28 -18.70 4.58
C PRO A 206 0.90 -18.44 5.94
N VAL A 207 0.11 -17.89 6.84
CA VAL A 207 0.52 -17.67 8.23
C VAL A 207 0.11 -18.87 9.05
N LEU A 208 1.13 -19.64 9.41
CA LEU A 208 0.96 -20.91 10.09
C LEU A 208 1.30 -20.75 11.56
N SER A 209 0.42 -21.23 12.44
CA SER A 209 0.61 -21.16 13.90
C SER A 209 1.89 -21.82 14.39
N ASN A 210 2.44 -22.79 13.65
CA ASN A 210 3.70 -23.45 13.98
C ASN A 210 4.94 -22.62 13.66
N TRP A 211 4.82 -21.52 12.91
CA TRP A 211 5.91 -20.58 12.65
C TRP A 211 5.97 -19.46 13.68
N HIS A 212 4.93 -19.36 14.52
CA HIS A 212 4.83 -18.37 15.56
C HIS A 212 5.60 -18.83 16.80
N GLU A 213 6.56 -18.04 17.25
CA GLU A 213 7.23 -18.29 18.55
C GLU A 213 6.29 -18.04 19.73
N GLU A 214 5.36 -17.09 19.59
CA GLU A 214 4.24 -16.86 20.49
C GLU A 214 2.93 -16.97 19.71
N LEU A 215 2.01 -17.86 20.13
CA LEU A 215 0.70 -17.95 19.50
C LEU A 215 -0.05 -16.61 19.66
N PRO A 216 -0.73 -16.11 18.60
CA PRO A 216 -1.53 -14.91 18.73
C PRO A 216 -2.58 -15.16 19.80
N GLN A 217 -2.58 -14.37 20.87
CA GLN A 217 -3.55 -14.54 21.94
C GLN A 217 -4.95 -14.26 21.39
N ALA A 218 -5.79 -15.30 21.30
CA ALA A 218 -7.21 -15.11 21.12
C ALA A 218 -7.76 -14.44 22.39
N TYR A 219 -8.12 -13.16 22.29
CA TYR A 219 -8.80 -12.47 23.38
C TYR A 219 -10.19 -13.08 23.58
N VAL A 220 -10.35 -13.94 24.59
CA VAL A 220 -11.64 -14.49 25.00
C VAL A 220 -12.21 -13.58 26.09
N PRO A 221 -13.28 -12.81 25.82
CA PRO A 221 -13.86 -11.93 26.82
C PRO A 221 -14.59 -12.75 27.89
N THR A 222 -14.05 -12.80 29.11
CA THR A 222 -14.77 -13.35 30.27
C THR A 222 -15.71 -12.29 30.88
N ASN A 223 -17.01 -12.45 30.59
CA ASN A 223 -18.22 -12.03 31.31
C ASN A 223 -18.35 -10.62 31.95
N TRP A 224 -19.05 -9.74 31.21
CA TRP A 224 -20.19 -8.87 31.56
C TRP A 224 -20.33 -8.22 32.95
N THR A 225 -20.16 -6.89 33.00
CA THR A 225 -21.12 -5.95 33.62
C THR A 225 -21.25 -4.67 32.77
N PHE A 226 -22.49 -4.25 32.54
CA PHE A 226 -22.96 -3.30 31.51
C PHE A 226 -22.65 -1.82 31.82
N VAL A 227 -22.15 -1.07 30.83
CA VAL A 227 -22.78 0.15 30.25
C VAL A 227 -22.26 0.32 28.81
N LYS A 228 -23.19 0.27 27.84
CA LYS A 228 -22.96 0.45 26.39
C LYS A 228 -22.57 1.90 26.07
N ILE A 229 -21.33 2.13 25.63
CA ILE A 229 -21.01 3.08 24.56
C ILE A 229 -20.03 2.36 23.63
N SER A 230 -20.50 2.06 22.43
CA SER A 230 -19.82 1.24 21.44
C SER A 230 -18.64 1.98 20.81
N PHE A 231 -17.42 1.46 21.00
CA PHE A 231 -16.33 1.53 20.02
C PHE A 231 -15.49 0.26 20.23
N GLU A 232 -15.87 -0.80 19.52
CA GLU A 232 -15.08 -2.02 19.35
C GLU A 232 -14.03 -1.75 18.26
N VAL A 233 -12.77 -1.63 18.64
CA VAL A 233 -11.65 -1.96 17.74
C VAL A 233 -10.74 -2.88 18.54
N GLY A 234 -10.99 -4.18 18.39
CA GLY A 234 -10.19 -5.24 19.01
C GLY A 234 -8.88 -5.43 18.25
N ILE A 235 -7.77 -5.48 18.97
CA ILE A 235 -6.41 -5.80 18.50
C ILE A 235 -6.31 -7.32 18.23
N SER A 236 -7.31 -7.89 17.55
CA SER A 236 -7.35 -9.30 17.10
C SER A 236 -7.48 -9.42 15.57
N GLN A 237 -7.39 -8.30 14.86
CA GLN A 237 -7.18 -8.25 13.42
C GLN A 237 -5.83 -7.58 13.13
N LEU A 238 -4.73 -8.22 13.52
CA LEU A 238 -3.55 -8.12 12.65
C LEU A 238 -4.02 -8.77 11.35
N LEU A 239 -4.15 -7.97 10.29
CA LEU A 239 -4.69 -8.40 9.00
C LEU A 239 -3.75 -9.42 8.39
N VAL A 240 -4.02 -10.66 8.76
CA VAL A 240 -3.54 -11.85 8.10
C VAL A 240 -4.70 -12.30 7.24
N PHE A 241 -4.57 -12.18 5.92
CA PHE A 241 -5.69 -12.24 4.96
C PHE A 241 -6.06 -13.64 4.56
#